data_AF-A0A6N8B9X0-F1
#
_entry.id   AF-A0A6N8B9X0-F1
#
_cell.length_a   1.000
_cell.length_b   1.000
_cell.length_c   1.000
_cell.angle_alpha   90.00
_cell.angle_beta   90.00
_cell.angle_gamma   90.00
#
_symmetry.space_group_name_H-M   'P 1'
#
loop_
_entity.id
_entity.type
_entity.pdbx_description
1 polymer ?
#
loop_
_entity_poly.entity_id
_entity_poly.type
_entity_poly.pdbx_seq_one_letter_code
_entity_poly.pdbx_strand_id
1 'polypeptide(L)'
;MKLFNRIEINFIKKENEYEEPLEETAQDFLGVDDIKNGVIRHSNRHYSLVVEVNPINYNLLSDNEQNQVEDSFMEFLNSLNYPIQLYVQTRYLDVSGHLNFLKSKSQSAKGELQNYIANLHEFMRLKLAQKPVLIKRYFVVISCKAEKPRQSMQELERRVNHIIEGLYGCGIVARPLNTEEVTDLIYAAQNKKRAYVTNIKDSVSYGHKSLYTTKGG
;
A
#
# COMPACT_ATOMS: atom_id res chain seq x y z
N MET A 1 50.74 -30.43 61.42
CA MET A 1 49.38 -30.40 61.96
C MET A 1 48.56 -29.39 61.16
N LYS A 2 47.58 -29.88 60.39
CA LYS A 2 46.45 -29.19 59.74
C LYS A 2 46.77 -28.09 58.71
N LEU A 3 46.08 -27.95 57.58
CA LEU A 3 45.15 -28.74 56.76
C LEU A 3 44.90 -27.78 55.58
N PHE A 4 45.25 -28.18 54.36
CA PHE A 4 44.80 -27.47 53.15
C PHE A 4 43.30 -27.74 53.00
N ASN A 5 42.47 -26.69 53.13
CA ASN A 5 41.04 -26.82 52.90
C ASN A 5 40.72 -26.53 51.42
N ARG A 6 40.07 -27.51 50.80
CA ARG A 6 39.57 -27.54 49.42
C ARG A 6 38.52 -26.44 49.22
N ILE A 7 38.65 -25.65 48.16
CA ILE A 7 37.57 -24.79 47.66
C ILE A 7 36.83 -25.58 46.59
N GLU A 8 35.58 -25.96 46.86
CA GLU A 8 34.65 -26.52 45.88
C GLU A 8 34.06 -25.37 45.04
N ILE A 9 34.30 -25.40 43.72
CA ILE A 9 33.65 -24.49 42.77
C ILE A 9 32.35 -25.15 42.32
N ASN A 10 31.23 -24.65 42.81
CA ASN A 10 29.89 -25.05 42.37
C ASN A 10 29.54 -24.33 41.06
N PHE A 11 29.38 -25.09 39.98
CA PHE A 11 28.79 -24.61 38.73
C PHE A 11 27.28 -24.42 38.94
N ILE A 12 26.85 -23.18 39.17
CA ILE A 12 25.44 -22.81 39.12
C ILE A 12 25.06 -22.71 37.63
N LYS A 13 24.30 -23.68 37.14
CA LYS A 13 23.55 -23.56 35.88
C LYS A 13 22.58 -22.39 36.03
N LYS A 14 22.81 -21.28 35.32
CA LYS A 14 21.76 -20.30 35.07
C LYS A 14 20.76 -20.93 34.11
N GLU A 15 19.55 -21.20 34.60
CA GLU A 15 18.40 -21.39 33.72
C GLU A 15 18.19 -20.11 32.94
N ASN A 16 18.11 -20.23 31.61
CA ASN A 16 17.78 -19.11 30.74
C ASN A 16 16.29 -18.78 30.96
N GLU A 17 16.01 -17.74 31.75
CA GLU A 17 14.78 -16.96 31.59
C GLU A 17 14.79 -16.41 30.17
N TYR A 18 13.99 -17.02 29.30
CA TYR A 18 13.64 -16.42 28.02
C TYR A 18 12.77 -15.20 28.35
N GLU A 19 13.38 -14.02 28.46
CA GLU A 19 12.62 -12.78 28.31
C GLU A 19 12.01 -12.82 26.90
N GLU A 20 10.68 -12.99 26.83
CA GLU A 20 9.95 -12.77 25.58
C GLU A 20 10.35 -11.39 25.07
N PRO A 21 10.85 -11.26 23.82
CA PRO A 21 11.17 -9.96 23.28
C PRO A 21 9.89 -9.14 23.31
N LEU A 22 9.94 -7.98 24.00
CA LEU A 22 8.86 -7.00 23.99
C LEU A 22 8.37 -6.85 22.55
N GLU A 23 7.14 -7.27 22.27
CA GLU A 23 6.52 -7.09 20.96
C GLU A 23 6.39 -5.58 20.73
N GLU A 24 7.41 -4.95 20.15
CA GLU A 24 7.27 -3.63 19.53
C GLU A 24 6.14 -3.78 18.51
N THR A 25 5.02 -3.11 18.75
CA THR A 25 3.89 -3.20 17.83
C THR A 25 4.34 -2.68 16.48
N ALA A 26 3.82 -3.22 15.38
CA ALA A 26 4.13 -2.71 14.04
C ALA A 26 3.93 -1.18 13.91
N GLN A 27 3.10 -0.59 14.79
CA GLN A 27 2.81 0.84 14.89
C GLN A 27 4.00 1.66 15.43
N ASP A 28 4.71 1.15 16.44
CA ASP A 28 5.90 1.80 17.03
C ASP A 28 7.08 1.85 16.05
N PHE A 29 7.21 0.84 15.18
CA PHE A 29 8.22 0.80 14.12
C PHE A 29 7.88 1.70 12.91
N LEU A 30 6.60 2.10 12.74
CA LEU A 30 6.10 2.83 11.56
C LEU A 30 6.05 4.35 11.71
N GLY A 31 6.12 4.90 12.93
CA GLY A 31 5.87 6.32 13.19
C GLY A 31 4.44 6.75 12.80
N VAL A 32 3.49 5.79 12.82
CA VAL A 32 2.07 6.00 12.56
C VAL A 32 1.31 5.59 13.81
N ASP A 33 0.69 6.57 14.46
CA ASP A 33 -0.04 6.39 15.70
C ASP A 33 -1.45 5.80 15.45
N ASP A 34 -2.08 6.13 14.31
CA ASP A 34 -3.44 5.69 13.96
C ASP A 34 -3.75 5.95 12.48
N ILE A 35 -4.67 5.19 11.89
CA ILE A 35 -5.24 5.48 10.57
C ILE A 35 -6.76 5.42 10.68
N LYS A 36 -7.42 6.57 10.51
CA LYS A 36 -8.89 6.68 10.59
C LYS A 36 -9.43 7.59 9.51
N ASN A 37 -10.51 7.15 8.87
CA ASN A 37 -11.18 7.85 7.77
C ASN A 37 -10.19 8.27 6.66
N GLY A 38 -9.24 7.40 6.30
CA GLY A 38 -8.20 7.69 5.29
C GLY A 38 -7.10 8.67 5.74
N VAL A 39 -7.19 9.21 6.97
CA VAL A 39 -6.15 10.09 7.54
C VAL A 39 -5.17 9.27 8.38
N ILE A 40 -3.90 9.43 8.08
CA ILE A 40 -2.77 8.91 8.84
C ILE A 40 -2.44 9.93 9.93
N ARG A 41 -2.49 9.51 11.19
CA ARG A 41 -1.96 10.29 12.30
C ARG A 41 -0.55 9.79 12.60
N HIS A 42 0.40 10.71 12.57
CA HIS A 42 1.77 10.48 13.00
C HIS A 42 1.98 11.08 14.39
N SER A 43 3.11 10.74 15.00
CA SER A 43 3.55 11.35 16.25
C SER A 43 3.74 12.87 16.08
N ASN A 44 3.74 13.62 17.19
CA ASN A 44 3.92 15.09 17.21
C ASN A 44 2.84 15.90 16.46
N ARG A 45 1.59 15.42 16.44
CA ARG A 45 0.43 16.17 15.88
C ARG A 45 0.50 16.41 14.37
N HIS A 46 1.20 15.51 13.67
CA HIS A 46 1.25 15.51 12.21
C HIS A 46 0.18 14.58 11.64
N TYR A 47 -0.49 15.04 10.60
CA TYR A 47 -1.56 14.30 9.94
C TYR A 47 -1.30 14.30 8.45
N SER A 48 -1.54 13.17 7.80
CA SER A 48 -1.34 13.01 6.36
C SER A 48 -2.57 12.38 5.72
N LEU A 49 -2.88 12.81 4.50
CA LEU A 49 -3.87 12.18 3.63
C LEU A 49 -3.20 11.83 2.30
N VAL A 50 -3.58 10.69 1.74
CA VAL A 50 -3.01 10.19 0.49
C VAL A 50 -4.03 10.24 -0.62
N VAL A 51 -3.66 10.83 -1.75
CA VAL A 51 -4.46 10.90 -2.96
C VAL A 51 -3.81 10.01 -4.02
N GLU A 52 -4.56 9.07 -4.59
CA GLU A 52 -4.13 8.30 -5.77
C GLU A 52 -4.42 9.09 -7.04
N VAL A 53 -3.46 9.09 -7.95
CA VAL A 53 -3.49 9.81 -9.22
C VAL A 53 -3.45 8.82 -10.38
N ASN A 54 -4.40 8.96 -11.29
CA ASN A 54 -4.46 8.17 -12.51
C ASN A 54 -3.80 8.95 -13.66
N PRO A 55 -2.66 8.47 -14.19
CA PRO A 55 -1.97 9.16 -15.26
C PRO A 55 -2.77 9.12 -16.56
N ILE A 56 -2.57 10.15 -17.39
CA ILE A 56 -3.10 10.22 -18.75
C ILE A 56 -2.07 9.74 -19.78
N ASN A 57 -2.52 9.33 -20.96
CA ASN A 57 -1.66 8.99 -22.08
C ASN A 57 -1.19 10.26 -22.81
N TYR A 58 -0.39 11.08 -22.12
CA TYR A 58 0.06 12.39 -22.61
C TYR A 58 0.69 12.31 -24.03
N ASN A 59 1.51 11.29 -24.29
CA ASN A 59 2.16 11.10 -25.61
C ASN A 59 1.20 10.78 -26.76
N LEU A 60 -0.07 10.44 -26.48
CA LEU A 60 -1.09 10.17 -27.50
C LEU A 60 -1.98 11.39 -27.77
N LEU A 61 -1.81 12.46 -27.00
CA LEU A 61 -2.52 13.71 -27.19
C LEU A 61 -1.94 14.47 -28.40
N SER A 62 -2.76 15.28 -29.04
CA SER A 62 -2.30 16.25 -30.04
C SER A 62 -1.44 17.35 -29.41
N ASP A 63 -0.61 18.03 -30.18
CA ASP A 63 0.25 19.12 -29.69
C ASP A 63 -0.54 20.21 -28.95
N ASN A 64 -1.74 20.54 -29.44
CA ASN A 64 -2.60 21.53 -28.78
C ASN A 64 -3.10 21.04 -27.41
N GLU A 65 -3.51 19.77 -27.31
CA GLU A 65 -3.94 19.17 -26.05
C GLU A 65 -2.77 19.04 -25.07
N GLN A 66 -1.57 18.70 -25.56
CA GLN A 66 -0.35 18.66 -24.77
C GLN A 66 -0.04 20.04 -24.17
N ASN A 67 -0.05 21.10 -24.98
CA ASN A 67 0.15 22.48 -24.52
C ASN A 67 -0.90 22.88 -23.47
N GLN A 68 -2.17 22.53 -23.69
CA GLN A 68 -3.23 22.84 -22.73
C GLN A 68 -3.03 22.13 -21.39
N VAL A 69 -2.59 20.87 -21.40
CA VAL A 69 -2.24 20.12 -20.19
C VAL A 69 -1.06 20.77 -19.48
N GLU A 70 -0.02 21.19 -20.20
CA GLU A 70 1.14 21.86 -19.63
C GLU A 70 0.79 23.20 -18.99
N ASP A 71 0.02 24.04 -19.67
CA ASP A 71 -0.44 25.34 -19.15
C ASP A 71 -1.25 25.15 -17.86
N SER A 72 -2.21 24.23 -17.89
CA SER A 72 -3.05 23.90 -16.73
C SER A 72 -2.21 23.34 -15.57
N PHE A 73 -1.20 22.52 -15.87
CA PHE A 73 -0.32 21.95 -14.87
C PHE A 73 0.61 23.00 -14.26
N MET A 74 1.12 23.95 -15.05
CA MET A 74 1.89 25.10 -14.55
C MET A 74 1.04 25.98 -13.63
N GLU A 75 -0.20 26.30 -14.02
CA GLU A 75 -1.14 27.05 -13.19
C GLU A 75 -1.40 26.33 -11.85
N PHE A 76 -1.64 25.01 -11.91
CA PHE A 76 -1.80 24.19 -10.73
C PHE A 76 -0.58 24.24 -9.82
N LEU A 77 0.62 24.00 -10.34
CA LEU A 77 1.86 24.03 -9.55
C LEU A 77 2.09 25.39 -8.89
N ASN A 78 1.81 26.48 -9.60
CA ASN A 78 1.93 27.84 -9.08
C ASN A 78 0.89 28.17 -7.99
N SER A 79 -0.23 27.46 -7.95
CA SER A 79 -1.27 27.64 -6.94
C SER A 79 -0.97 26.93 -5.61
N LEU A 80 0.00 26.01 -5.59
CA LEU A 80 0.41 25.28 -4.40
C LEU A 80 1.16 26.20 -3.42
N ASN A 81 0.58 26.41 -2.24
CA ASN A 81 1.19 27.19 -1.15
C ASN A 81 1.55 26.34 0.08
N TYR A 82 1.65 25.02 -0.10
CA TYR A 82 2.05 24.07 0.93
C TYR A 82 2.87 22.93 0.30
N PRO A 83 3.73 22.27 1.11
CA PRO A 83 4.49 21.14 0.61
C PRO A 83 3.56 19.96 0.28
N ILE A 84 3.84 19.33 -0.85
CA ILE A 84 3.28 18.04 -1.25
C ILE A 84 4.42 17.04 -1.43
N GLN A 85 4.15 15.76 -1.21
CA GLN A 85 5.09 14.70 -1.46
C GLN A 85 4.55 13.79 -2.55
N LEU A 86 5.35 13.59 -3.61
CA LEU A 86 5.05 12.61 -4.65
C LEU A 86 5.61 11.25 -4.26
N TYR A 87 4.77 10.22 -4.36
CA TYR A 87 5.15 8.85 -4.09
C TYR A 87 4.72 7.95 -5.24
N VAL A 88 5.64 7.12 -5.72
CA VAL A 88 5.38 6.15 -6.79
C VAL A 88 5.65 4.76 -6.25
N GLN A 89 4.69 3.87 -6.42
CA GLN A 89 4.80 2.47 -6.01
C GLN A 89 4.64 1.55 -7.22
N THR A 90 5.66 0.75 -7.49
CA THR A 90 5.59 -0.32 -8.48
C THR A 90 4.96 -1.56 -7.83
N ARG A 91 3.92 -2.13 -8.46
CA ARG A 91 3.25 -3.36 -8.00
C ARG A 91 2.99 -4.30 -9.16
N TYR A 92 2.74 -5.57 -8.87
CA TYR A 92 2.19 -6.49 -9.87
C TYR A 92 0.76 -6.10 -10.20
N LEU A 93 0.41 -6.21 -11.48
CA LEU A 93 -0.95 -6.08 -11.96
C LEU A 93 -1.80 -7.19 -11.34
N ASP A 94 -2.75 -6.80 -10.50
CA ASP A 94 -3.74 -7.73 -9.98
C ASP A 94 -4.90 -7.85 -10.99
N VAL A 95 -5.05 -9.03 -11.57
CA VAL A 95 -6.16 -9.39 -12.46
C VAL A 95 -7.19 -10.30 -11.80
N SER A 96 -7.05 -10.59 -10.50
CA SER A 96 -7.88 -11.57 -9.78
C SER A 96 -9.36 -11.30 -9.97
N GLY A 97 -9.76 -10.03 -9.89
CA GLY A 97 -11.14 -9.60 -10.13
C GLY A 97 -11.64 -9.94 -11.53
N HIS A 98 -10.84 -9.67 -12.55
CA HIS A 98 -11.20 -9.98 -13.94
C HIS A 98 -11.24 -11.49 -14.21
N LEU A 99 -10.29 -12.26 -13.66
CA LEU A 99 -10.33 -13.72 -13.73
C LEU A 99 -11.58 -14.29 -13.04
N ASN A 100 -11.94 -13.78 -11.86
CA ASN A 100 -13.16 -14.19 -11.18
C ASN A 100 -14.42 -13.82 -11.97
N PHE A 101 -14.43 -12.66 -12.64
CA PHE A 101 -15.51 -12.26 -13.55
C PHE A 101 -15.64 -13.20 -14.75
N LEU A 102 -14.52 -13.56 -15.41
CA LEU A 102 -14.55 -14.55 -16.50
C LEU A 102 -15.04 -15.91 -16.00
N LYS A 103 -14.62 -16.33 -14.81
CA LYS A 103 -15.08 -17.58 -14.19
C LYS A 103 -16.59 -17.57 -13.96
N SER A 104 -17.15 -16.50 -13.38
CA SER A 104 -18.59 -16.40 -13.14
C SER A 104 -19.39 -16.34 -14.45
N LYS A 105 -18.86 -15.64 -15.47
CA LYS A 105 -19.49 -15.60 -16.81
C LYS A 105 -19.49 -16.97 -17.49
N SER A 106 -18.40 -17.73 -17.40
CA SER A 106 -18.32 -19.10 -17.93
C SER A 106 -19.39 -19.99 -17.29
N GLN A 107 -19.59 -19.90 -15.97
CA GLN A 107 -20.63 -20.69 -15.26
C GLN A 107 -22.07 -20.36 -15.70
N SER A 108 -22.32 -19.12 -16.15
CA SER A 108 -23.64 -18.69 -16.64
C SER A 108 -23.85 -18.90 -18.14
N ALA A 109 -22.78 -19.11 -18.91
CA ALA A 109 -22.83 -19.32 -20.35
C ALA A 109 -23.18 -20.79 -20.69
N LYS A 110 -23.58 -21.05 -21.94
CA LYS A 110 -23.89 -22.40 -22.44
C LYS A 110 -23.20 -22.65 -23.77
N GLY A 111 -22.97 -23.94 -24.07
CA GLY A 111 -22.42 -24.38 -25.36
C GLY A 111 -21.00 -23.86 -25.62
N GLU A 112 -20.70 -23.51 -26.87
CA GLU A 112 -19.38 -23.09 -27.31
C GLU A 112 -18.87 -21.83 -26.59
N LEU A 113 -19.78 -20.92 -26.21
CA LEU A 113 -19.42 -19.70 -25.49
C LEU A 113 -18.84 -19.99 -24.09
N GLN A 114 -19.39 -20.98 -23.39
CA GLN A 114 -18.86 -21.41 -22.08
C GLN A 114 -17.43 -21.91 -22.22
N ASN A 115 -17.17 -22.77 -23.22
CA ASN A 115 -15.85 -23.33 -23.50
C ASN A 115 -14.86 -22.23 -23.89
N TYR A 116 -15.27 -21.27 -24.71
CA TYR A 116 -14.45 -20.12 -25.10
C TYR A 116 -14.05 -19.28 -23.87
N ILE A 117 -15.00 -18.93 -22.99
CA ILE A 117 -14.71 -18.12 -21.80
C ILE A 117 -13.79 -18.90 -20.83
N ALA A 118 -13.98 -20.21 -20.68
CA ALA A 118 -13.12 -21.05 -19.84
C ALA A 118 -11.68 -21.11 -20.37
N ASN A 119 -11.51 -21.29 -21.68
CA ASN A 119 -10.21 -21.29 -22.34
C ASN A 119 -9.53 -19.92 -22.25
N LEU A 120 -10.27 -18.83 -22.41
CA LEU A 120 -9.75 -17.47 -22.26
C LEU A 120 -9.27 -17.21 -20.83
N HIS A 121 -10.07 -17.60 -19.83
CA HIS A 121 -9.68 -17.51 -18.42
C HIS A 121 -8.36 -18.25 -18.16
N GLU A 122 -8.25 -19.49 -18.65
CA GLU A 122 -7.05 -20.31 -18.45
C GLU A 122 -5.83 -19.76 -19.19
N PHE A 123 -6.02 -19.31 -20.43
CA PHE A 123 -4.97 -18.64 -21.20
C PHE A 123 -4.43 -17.42 -20.47
N MET A 124 -5.31 -16.53 -19.98
CA MET A 124 -4.93 -15.34 -19.23
C MET A 124 -4.18 -15.69 -17.94
N ARG A 125 -4.67 -16.68 -17.19
CA ARG A 125 -4.03 -17.19 -15.97
C ARG A 125 -2.61 -17.68 -16.24
N LEU A 126 -2.43 -18.51 -17.27
CA LEU A 126 -1.12 -19.07 -17.64
C LEU A 126 -0.16 -17.99 -18.14
N LYS A 127 -0.64 -17.06 -18.97
CA LYS A 127 0.19 -15.95 -19.48
C LYS A 127 0.72 -15.06 -18.37
N LEU A 128 -0.13 -14.70 -17.41
CA LEU A 128 0.26 -13.83 -16.30
C LEU A 128 1.12 -14.54 -15.26
N ALA A 129 0.96 -15.86 -15.10
CA ALA A 129 1.85 -16.67 -14.27
C ALA A 129 3.27 -16.77 -14.86
N GLN A 130 3.39 -16.85 -16.19
CA GLN A 130 4.69 -16.92 -16.87
C GLN A 130 5.41 -15.58 -16.89
N LYS A 131 4.67 -14.50 -17.15
CA LYS A 131 5.22 -13.15 -17.22
C LYS A 131 4.35 -12.18 -16.41
N PRO A 132 4.61 -12.06 -15.10
CA PRO A 132 3.94 -11.08 -14.27
C PRO A 132 4.17 -9.67 -14.82
N VAL A 133 3.11 -8.89 -14.91
CA VAL A 133 3.15 -7.51 -15.39
C VAL A 133 3.29 -6.58 -14.20
N LEU A 134 4.23 -5.63 -14.27
CA LEU A 134 4.38 -4.58 -13.27
C LEU A 134 3.65 -3.32 -13.76
N ILE A 135 2.92 -2.68 -12.84
CA ILE A 135 2.29 -1.38 -13.02
C ILE A 135 2.82 -0.40 -11.99
N LYS A 136 2.80 0.89 -12.33
CA LYS A 136 3.12 1.98 -11.40
C LYS A 136 1.81 2.61 -10.92
N ARG A 137 1.68 2.75 -9.60
CA ARG A 137 0.66 3.57 -8.95
C ARG A 137 1.29 4.88 -8.49
N TYR A 138 0.58 5.98 -8.66
CA TYR A 138 1.07 7.33 -8.39
C TYR A 138 0.24 7.93 -7.27
N PHE A 139 0.91 8.54 -6.31
CA PHE A 139 0.28 9.08 -5.12
C PHE A 139 0.83 10.47 -4.80
N VAL A 140 -0.06 11.32 -4.28
CA VAL A 140 0.28 12.61 -3.68
C VAL A 140 -0.05 12.51 -2.20
N VAL A 141 0.96 12.70 -1.35
CA VAL A 141 0.81 12.73 0.10
C VAL A 141 0.79 14.20 0.53
N ILE A 142 -0.25 14.55 1.27
CA ILE A 142 -0.50 15.90 1.75
C ILE A 142 -0.50 15.83 3.28
N SER A 143 0.32 16.66 3.91
CA SER A 143 0.45 16.66 5.37
C SER A 143 0.15 18.03 5.97
N CYS A 144 -0.37 18.05 7.19
CA CYS A 144 -0.55 19.25 7.99
C CYS A 144 -0.17 18.97 9.46
N LYS A 145 0.03 20.04 10.21
CA LYS A 145 0.18 19.97 11.67
C LYS A 145 -1.02 20.65 12.30
N ALA A 146 -1.69 19.98 13.24
CA ALA A 146 -2.86 20.55 13.91
C ALA A 146 -2.98 20.04 15.34
N GLU A 147 -3.49 20.85 16.26
CA GLU A 147 -3.64 20.42 17.65
C GLU A 147 -4.77 19.41 17.85
N LYS A 148 -5.84 19.54 17.05
CA LYS A 148 -7.05 18.73 17.17
C LYS A 148 -7.31 17.98 15.86
N PRO A 149 -7.73 16.69 15.93
CA PRO A 149 -8.06 15.90 14.74
C PRO A 149 -9.11 16.53 13.81
N ARG A 150 -10.07 17.28 14.37
CA ARG A 150 -11.07 18.00 13.56
C ARG A 150 -10.45 19.11 12.71
N GLN A 151 -9.47 19.83 13.26
CA GLN A 151 -8.79 20.90 12.55
C GLN A 151 -7.88 20.34 11.44
N SER A 152 -7.17 19.24 11.72
CA SER A 152 -6.38 18.57 10.68
C SER A 152 -7.26 18.09 9.54
N MET A 153 -8.43 17.52 9.84
CA MET A 153 -9.36 17.03 8.82
C MET A 153 -9.80 18.18 7.89
N GLN A 154 -10.25 19.30 8.45
CA GLN A 154 -10.68 20.46 7.66
C GLN A 154 -9.56 20.99 6.75
N GLU A 155 -8.34 21.12 7.27
CA GLU A 155 -7.21 21.61 6.47
C GLU A 155 -6.76 20.58 5.42
N LEU A 156 -6.75 19.28 5.74
CA LEU A 156 -6.43 18.23 4.79
C LEU A 156 -7.47 18.14 3.68
N GLU A 157 -8.76 18.17 4.00
CA GLU A 157 -9.84 18.19 3.02
C GLU A 157 -9.72 19.38 2.06
N ARG A 158 -9.45 20.58 2.60
CA ARG A 158 -9.23 21.78 1.78
C ARG A 158 -8.06 21.60 0.80
N ARG A 159 -6.94 21.07 1.28
CA ARG A 159 -5.76 20.82 0.43
C ARG A 159 -6.02 19.71 -0.58
N VAL A 160 -6.67 18.63 -0.18
CA VAL A 160 -7.02 17.51 -1.05
C VAL A 160 -7.93 17.97 -2.18
N ASN A 161 -8.97 18.76 -1.89
CA ASN A 161 -9.85 19.30 -2.91
C ASN A 161 -9.08 20.20 -3.88
N HIS A 162 -8.21 21.08 -3.38
CA HIS A 162 -7.34 21.90 -4.23
C HIS A 162 -6.46 21.05 -5.17
N ILE A 163 -5.88 19.95 -4.68
CA ILE A 163 -5.09 19.01 -5.50
C ILE A 163 -5.96 18.31 -6.55
N ILE A 164 -7.13 17.82 -6.15
CA ILE A 164 -8.04 17.09 -7.05
C ILE A 164 -8.56 18.01 -8.15
N GLU A 165 -8.99 19.22 -7.81
CA GLU A 165 -9.48 20.21 -8.77
C GLU A 165 -8.37 20.66 -9.74
N GLY A 166 -7.18 20.94 -9.22
CA GLY A 166 -6.04 21.32 -10.06
C GLY A 166 -5.59 20.22 -11.02
N LEU A 167 -5.50 18.98 -10.54
CA LEU A 167 -5.20 17.83 -11.40
C LEU A 167 -6.32 17.55 -12.41
N TYR A 168 -7.58 17.70 -12.02
CA TYR A 168 -8.72 17.54 -12.93
C TYR A 168 -8.68 18.56 -14.07
N GLY A 169 -8.26 19.80 -13.80
CA GLY A 169 -8.00 20.81 -14.84
C GLY A 169 -6.95 20.38 -15.87
N CYS A 170 -5.99 19.55 -15.46
CA CYS A 170 -4.97 18.95 -16.34
C CYS A 170 -5.48 17.69 -17.07
N GLY A 171 -6.76 17.32 -16.93
CA GLY A 171 -7.31 16.05 -17.40
C GLY A 171 -6.89 14.83 -16.57
N ILE A 172 -6.23 15.04 -15.42
CA ILE A 172 -5.73 13.99 -14.55
C ILE A 172 -6.75 13.71 -13.45
N VAL A 173 -7.25 12.48 -13.37
CA VAL A 173 -8.21 12.08 -12.34
C VAL A 173 -7.47 11.67 -11.08
N ALA A 174 -7.89 12.21 -9.94
CA ALA A 174 -7.31 11.91 -8.63
C ALA A 174 -8.41 11.65 -7.59
N ARG A 175 -8.14 10.79 -6.61
CA ARG A 175 -9.09 10.48 -5.52
C ARG A 175 -8.36 10.24 -4.20
N PRO A 176 -8.95 10.62 -3.05
CA PRO A 176 -8.40 10.26 -1.76
C PRO A 176 -8.51 8.75 -1.53
N LEU A 177 -7.52 8.17 -0.86
CA LEU A 177 -7.54 6.78 -0.42
C LEU A 177 -8.36 6.64 0.87
N ASN A 178 -9.08 5.53 0.98
CA ASN A 178 -9.73 5.15 2.23
C ASN A 178 -8.75 4.48 3.21
N THR A 179 -9.20 4.19 4.44
CA THR A 179 -8.36 3.58 5.49
C THR A 179 -7.74 2.24 5.06
N GLU A 180 -8.48 1.37 4.38
CA GLU A 180 -7.99 0.07 3.95
C GLU A 180 -6.90 0.22 2.87
N GLU A 181 -7.12 1.11 1.92
CA GLU A 181 -6.19 1.40 0.83
C GLU A 181 -4.89 2.05 1.34
N VAL A 182 -4.99 2.96 2.31
CA VAL A 182 -3.82 3.55 2.98
C VAL A 182 -3.04 2.49 3.74
N THR A 183 -3.75 1.59 4.43
CA THR A 183 -3.13 0.48 5.17
C THR A 183 -2.37 -0.45 4.22
N ASP A 184 -2.98 -0.85 3.10
CA ASP A 184 -2.33 -1.65 2.05
C ASP A 184 -1.13 -0.92 1.42
N LEU A 185 -1.25 0.39 1.17
CA LEU A 185 -0.16 1.21 0.64
C LEU A 185 1.08 1.17 1.55
N ILE A 186 0.88 1.39 2.86
CA ILE A 186 1.95 1.37 3.87
C ILE A 186 2.53 -0.04 3.98
N TYR A 187 1.68 -1.06 4.02
CA TYR A 187 2.11 -2.46 4.09
C TYR A 187 3.02 -2.82 2.91
N ALA A 188 2.63 -2.44 1.69
CA ALA A 188 3.41 -2.67 0.49
C ALA A 188 4.71 -1.87 0.46
N ALA A 189 4.71 -0.64 0.99
CA ALA A 189 5.89 0.21 1.05
C ALA A 189 6.98 -0.35 1.97
N GLN A 190 6.59 -1.05 3.04
CA GLN A 190 7.52 -1.67 4.01
C GLN A 190 7.96 -3.06 3.59
N ASN A 191 7.06 -3.82 2.97
CA ASN A 191 7.33 -5.16 2.50
C ASN A 191 7.88 -5.17 1.06
N LYS A 192 8.83 -4.29 0.73
CA LYS A 192 9.39 -4.17 -0.64
C LYS A 192 9.84 -5.49 -1.23
N LYS A 193 10.33 -6.44 -0.41
CA LYS A 193 10.76 -7.80 -0.82
C LYS A 193 9.68 -8.89 -0.77
N ARG A 194 8.55 -8.67 -0.09
CA ARG A 194 7.40 -9.61 0.00
C ARG A 194 6.20 -9.20 -0.84
N ALA A 195 6.13 -7.94 -1.28
CA ALA A 195 5.31 -7.49 -2.40
C ALA A 195 5.70 -8.17 -3.74
N TYR A 196 6.71 -9.06 -3.71
CA TYR A 196 7.12 -9.90 -4.82
C TYR A 196 6.22 -11.12 -5.07
N VAL A 197 5.45 -11.56 -4.07
CA VAL A 197 4.51 -12.68 -4.22
C VAL A 197 3.32 -12.46 -3.31
N THR A 198 2.32 -11.73 -3.78
CA THR A 198 0.95 -12.04 -3.38
C THR A 198 0.28 -12.61 -4.62
N ASN A 199 0.43 -13.92 -4.75
CA ASN A 199 -0.31 -14.69 -5.73
C ASN A 199 -1.80 -14.40 -5.57
N ILE A 200 -2.43 -14.22 -6.73
CA ILE A 200 -3.84 -14.44 -6.99
C ILE A 200 -4.29 -15.68 -6.18
N LYS A 201 -4.97 -15.48 -5.03
CA LYS A 201 -5.72 -16.45 -4.19
C LYS A 201 -5.09 -17.11 -2.94
N ASP A 202 -3.89 -16.80 -2.46
CA ASP A 202 -3.32 -17.57 -1.32
C ASP A 202 -3.75 -17.16 0.11
N SER A 203 -4.67 -16.20 0.32
CA SER A 203 -5.12 -15.82 1.68
C SER A 203 -6.43 -16.47 2.17
N VAL A 204 -7.16 -17.22 1.33
CA VAL A 204 -8.44 -17.84 1.73
C VAL A 204 -8.33 -19.35 2.01
N SER A 205 -7.27 -20.02 1.55
CA SER A 205 -7.08 -21.47 1.71
C SER A 205 -6.17 -21.88 2.86
N TYR A 206 -5.37 -20.96 3.43
CA TYR A 206 -4.58 -21.21 4.63
C TYR A 206 -5.06 -20.29 5.74
N GLY A 207 -5.84 -20.85 6.67
CA GLY A 207 -6.38 -20.15 7.83
C GLY A 207 -5.29 -19.59 8.76
N HIS A 208 -4.70 -18.47 8.39
CA HIS A 208 -3.81 -17.69 9.23
C HIS A 208 -4.47 -16.37 9.60
N LYS A 209 -5.08 -16.37 10.78
CA LYS A 209 -5.45 -15.18 11.54
C LYS A 209 -4.25 -14.57 12.30
N SER A 210 -3.02 -14.74 11.81
CA SER A 210 -1.82 -14.25 12.48
C SER A 210 -0.87 -13.57 11.50
N LEU A 211 -0.53 -12.31 11.79
CA LEU A 211 0.32 -11.42 10.99
C LEU A 211 1.82 -11.74 11.11
N TYR A 212 2.20 -12.92 11.61
CA TYR A 212 3.59 -13.35 11.72
C TYR A 212 3.75 -14.79 11.24
N THR A 213 4.66 -14.99 10.28
CA THR A 213 5.40 -16.24 10.15
C THR A 213 6.85 -15.93 10.51
N THR A 214 7.25 -16.40 11.69
CA THR A 214 8.65 -16.47 12.08
C THR A 214 9.33 -17.53 11.21
N LYS A 215 10.46 -17.15 10.61
CA LYS A 215 11.40 -18.11 10.05
C LYS A 215 12.06 -18.85 11.19
N GLY A 216 12.13 -20.17 11.12
CA GLY A 216 13.18 -20.94 11.80
C GLY A 216 12.80 -22.38 12.10
N GLY A 217 13.64 -23.32 11.65
CA GLY A 217 13.66 -24.72 12.09
C GLY A 217 13.32 -25.70 11.00
#